data_AF-A0A962CEK8-F1
#
_entry.id   AF-A0A962CEK8-F1
#
_cell.length_a   1.000
_cell.length_b   1.000
_cell.length_c   1.000
_cell.angle_alpha   90.00
_cell.angle_beta   90.00
_cell.angle_gamma   90.00
#
_symmetry.space_group_name_H-M   'P 1'
#
loop_
_entity.id
_entity.type
_entity.pdbx_description
1 polymer ?
#
loop_
_entity_poly.entity_id
_entity_poly.type
_entity_poly.pdbx_seq_one_letter_code
_entity_poly.pdbx_strand_id
1 'polypeptide(L)'
;MKTRSVPVRLRCAAFLFTIAIAALSTSALAAPQLPEFTYQGRLTQNGVPANGNYDLLFGLFDAQTGGSQVGSSISEPAYPVVDGLFTVSLSFPGAFDGTQLWLSVAVNGTPLFPRTAVTAVPVSQFSLSGSIGGAAGGDLSGTYPNPTLATGSVTNSKISAGAVSSSKLGSSSVTAAAIASGAVDTSELATGAVTEAKIASNSITRAKINGADITGTMGGVTLAGGGCADVSVGAGGAQVGDVVFFSLQEGATLPSKFIAQPMRVDTAGAVVLRFCNIGTTTQSFSSLPVHILTMHP
;
A
#
# COMPACT_ATOMS: atom_id res chain seq x y z
N MET A 1 -0.95 -34.15 88.72
CA MET A 1 -2.26 -33.74 88.14
C MET A 1 -2.16 -32.26 87.78
N LYS A 2 -1.72 -31.93 86.55
CA LYS A 2 -1.38 -30.55 86.18
C LYS A 2 -1.76 -30.27 84.73
N THR A 3 -2.78 -29.41 84.62
CA THR A 3 -3.01 -28.35 83.61
C THR A 3 -3.07 -28.70 82.12
N ARG A 4 -4.30 -28.56 81.61
CA ARG A 4 -4.75 -28.42 80.23
C ARG A 4 -3.92 -27.45 79.38
N SER A 5 -3.78 -27.76 78.09
CA SER A 5 -3.39 -26.83 77.04
C SER A 5 -4.15 -27.16 75.74
N VAL A 6 -4.90 -26.18 75.22
CA VAL A 6 -5.44 -26.05 73.86
C VAL A 6 -5.30 -24.53 73.61
N PRO A 7 -4.83 -23.98 72.44
CA PRO A 7 -5.55 -24.16 71.17
C PRO A 7 -4.80 -23.94 69.82
N VAL A 8 -5.56 -24.09 68.72
CA VAL A 8 -5.43 -23.53 67.34
C VAL A 8 -4.35 -24.16 66.43
N ARG A 9 -4.68 -25.13 65.55
CA ARG A 9 -5.21 -25.06 64.15
C ARG A 9 -4.32 -24.31 63.13
N LEU A 10 -3.68 -25.08 62.24
CA LEU A 10 -3.47 -24.64 60.84
C LEU A 10 -3.60 -25.83 59.87
N ARG A 11 -4.34 -25.59 58.79
CA ARG A 11 -4.88 -26.54 57.82
C ARG A 11 -3.84 -26.91 56.77
N CYS A 12 -3.84 -28.16 56.30
CA CYS A 12 -3.39 -28.50 54.95
C CYS A 12 -4.35 -29.56 54.37
N ALA A 13 -5.23 -29.10 53.48
CA ALA A 13 -6.12 -29.93 52.69
C ALA A 13 -5.35 -30.46 51.47
N ALA A 14 -5.34 -31.77 51.29
CA ALA A 14 -4.76 -32.44 50.15
C ALA A 14 -5.60 -32.14 48.89
N PHE A 15 -4.99 -31.46 47.92
CA PHE A 15 -5.55 -31.29 46.58
C PHE A 15 -5.20 -32.50 45.72
N LEU A 16 -6.23 -33.20 45.25
CA LEU A 16 -6.17 -34.23 44.21
C LEU A 16 -5.63 -33.62 42.91
N PHE A 17 -4.51 -34.15 42.41
CA PHE A 17 -3.91 -33.77 41.14
C PHE A 17 -4.54 -34.62 40.03
N THR A 18 -5.44 -34.02 39.24
CA THR A 18 -5.96 -34.59 37.99
C THR A 18 -4.88 -34.56 36.92
N ILE A 19 -4.46 -35.74 36.47
CA ILE A 19 -3.55 -35.91 35.32
C ILE A 19 -4.31 -35.54 34.04
N ALA A 20 -3.95 -34.41 33.44
CA ALA A 20 -4.40 -34.03 32.10
C ALA A 20 -3.62 -34.84 31.06
N ILE A 21 -4.32 -35.74 30.35
CA ILE A 21 -3.81 -36.44 29.17
C ILE A 21 -3.74 -35.40 28.03
N ALA A 22 -2.55 -34.86 27.80
CA ALA A 22 -2.25 -34.12 26.57
C ALA A 22 -2.15 -35.15 25.42
N ALA A 23 -3.24 -35.33 24.68
CA ALA A 23 -3.19 -36.00 23.39
C ALA A 23 -2.35 -35.13 22.45
N LEU A 24 -1.07 -35.49 22.28
CA LEU A 24 -0.25 -35.02 21.17
C LEU A 24 -0.93 -35.47 19.89
N SER A 25 -1.62 -34.55 19.23
CA SER A 25 -1.95 -34.66 17.82
C SER A 25 -0.64 -34.66 17.05
N THR A 26 -0.07 -35.84 16.84
CA THR A 26 0.95 -36.04 15.82
C THR A 26 0.28 -35.76 14.49
N SER A 27 0.62 -34.63 13.88
CA SER A 27 0.42 -34.43 12.46
C SER A 27 1.06 -35.63 11.77
N ALA A 28 0.24 -36.53 11.23
CA ALA A 28 0.73 -37.49 10.27
C ALA A 28 1.20 -36.67 9.07
N LEU A 29 2.49 -36.32 9.07
CA LEU A 29 3.16 -35.87 7.86
C LEU A 29 2.91 -36.98 6.86
N ALA A 30 2.22 -36.65 5.77
CA ALA A 30 2.17 -37.53 4.61
C ALA A 30 3.61 -37.91 4.30
N ALA A 31 3.95 -39.20 4.44
CA ALA A 31 5.28 -39.66 4.12
C ALA A 31 5.49 -39.36 2.63
N PRO A 32 6.53 -38.59 2.26
CA PRO A 32 6.86 -38.38 0.85
C PRO A 32 6.97 -39.75 0.18
N GLN A 33 6.38 -39.89 -1.02
CA GLN A 33 6.55 -41.06 -1.89
C GLN A 33 8.02 -41.48 -1.83
N LEU A 34 8.27 -42.68 -1.28
CA LEU A 34 9.62 -43.21 -1.15
C LEU A 34 10.20 -43.29 -2.56
N PRO A 35 11.39 -42.72 -2.83
CA PRO A 35 11.99 -42.79 -4.15
C PRO A 35 12.52 -44.20 -4.36
N GLU A 36 11.60 -45.09 -4.71
CA GLU A 36 11.94 -46.38 -5.26
C GLU A 36 12.59 -46.15 -6.63
N PHE A 37 13.68 -46.84 -6.89
CA PHE A 37 14.22 -46.94 -8.23
C PHE A 37 14.35 -48.40 -8.62
N THR A 38 14.17 -48.65 -9.92
CA THR A 38 14.32 -50.00 -10.48
C THR A 38 15.80 -50.28 -10.74
N TYR A 39 16.31 -51.36 -10.16
CA TYR A 39 17.61 -51.91 -10.47
C TYR A 39 17.46 -53.17 -11.34
N GLN A 40 18.10 -53.17 -12.51
CA GLN A 40 18.15 -54.33 -13.40
C GLN A 40 19.57 -54.82 -13.51
N GLY A 41 19.78 -56.13 -13.28
CA GLY A 41 21.09 -56.75 -13.32
C GLY A 41 21.09 -58.05 -14.11
N ARG A 42 22.27 -58.44 -14.62
CA ARG A 42 22.51 -59.74 -15.24
C ARG A 42 23.50 -60.55 -14.41
N LEU A 43 23.05 -61.66 -13.87
CA LEU A 43 23.86 -62.66 -13.17
C LEU A 43 24.39 -63.70 -14.16
N THR A 44 25.69 -63.98 -14.08
CA THR A 44 26.33 -65.08 -14.81
C THR A 44 27.08 -65.99 -13.84
N GLN A 45 27.08 -67.28 -14.12
CA GLN A 45 27.84 -68.29 -13.37
C GLN A 45 28.71 -69.05 -14.37
N ASN A 46 30.03 -69.04 -14.16
CA ASN A 46 31.01 -69.63 -15.07
C ASN A 46 30.87 -69.15 -16.53
N GLY A 47 30.51 -67.87 -16.72
CA GLY A 47 30.35 -67.24 -18.04
C GLY A 47 29.02 -67.51 -18.75
N VAL A 48 28.12 -68.31 -18.17
CA VAL A 48 26.78 -68.60 -18.70
C VAL A 48 25.72 -67.85 -17.87
N PRO A 49 24.62 -67.36 -18.47
CA PRO A 49 23.53 -66.77 -17.70
C PRO A 49 23.00 -67.72 -16.62
N ALA A 50 22.88 -67.20 -15.39
CA ALA A 50 22.38 -67.96 -14.26
C ALA A 50 20.87 -68.19 -14.39
N ASN A 51 20.40 -69.37 -13.97
CA ASN A 51 18.99 -69.72 -13.92
C ASN A 51 18.69 -70.42 -12.59
N GLY A 52 17.63 -70.00 -11.91
CA GLY A 52 17.21 -70.55 -10.62
C GLY A 52 17.03 -69.48 -9.56
N ASN A 53 16.84 -69.92 -8.31
CA ASN A 53 16.59 -69.03 -7.18
C ASN A 53 17.91 -68.67 -6.49
N TYR A 54 18.12 -67.38 -6.27
CA TYR A 54 19.31 -66.83 -5.60
C TYR A 54 18.91 -65.89 -4.49
N ASP A 55 19.64 -65.91 -3.37
CA ASP A 55 19.48 -64.90 -2.34
C ASP A 55 20.20 -63.63 -2.80
N LEU A 56 19.44 -62.57 -3.13
CA LEU A 56 19.98 -61.28 -3.52
C LEU A 56 19.94 -60.32 -2.34
N LEU A 57 21.06 -59.65 -2.06
CA LEU A 57 21.18 -58.66 -1.00
C LEU A 57 21.75 -57.36 -1.58
N PHE A 58 21.05 -56.24 -1.35
CA PHE A 58 21.42 -54.91 -1.82
C PHE A 58 21.74 -54.00 -0.65
N GLY A 59 22.78 -53.18 -0.77
CA GLY A 59 23.13 -52.17 0.24
C GLY A 59 23.82 -50.96 -0.38
N LEU A 60 23.69 -49.80 0.26
CA LEU A 60 24.39 -48.58 -0.15
C LEU A 60 25.63 -48.36 0.71
N PHE A 61 26.69 -47.85 0.09
CA PHE A 61 27.95 -47.54 0.76
C PHE A 61 28.49 -46.19 0.31
N ASP A 62 29.29 -45.56 1.16
CA ASP A 62 29.95 -44.26 0.89
C ASP A 62 31.20 -44.37 -0.02
N ALA A 63 31.64 -45.58 -0.37
CA ALA A 63 32.80 -45.83 -1.22
C ALA A 63 32.65 -47.05 -2.15
N GLN A 64 33.36 -47.03 -3.28
CA GLN A 64 33.36 -48.09 -4.31
C GLN A 64 33.90 -49.44 -3.81
N THR A 65 34.89 -49.39 -2.92
CA THR A 65 35.50 -50.54 -2.23
C THR A 65 35.76 -50.14 -0.78
N GLY A 66 35.53 -51.03 0.19
CA GLY A 66 35.61 -50.68 1.62
C GLY A 66 34.40 -49.84 2.05
N GLY A 67 34.64 -48.73 2.76
CA GLY A 67 33.60 -47.77 3.17
C GLY A 67 32.65 -48.25 4.27
N SER A 68 31.79 -47.35 4.72
CA SER A 68 30.69 -47.63 5.66
C SER A 68 29.38 -47.83 4.92
N GLN A 69 28.54 -48.73 5.43
CA GLN A 69 27.19 -48.92 4.90
C GLN A 69 26.29 -47.74 5.28
N VAL A 70 25.49 -47.26 4.34
CA VAL A 70 24.50 -46.20 4.51
C VAL A 70 23.10 -46.81 4.43
N GLY A 71 22.35 -46.73 5.53
CA GLY A 71 21.02 -47.32 5.64
C GLY A 71 21.01 -48.86 5.76
N SER A 72 19.82 -49.44 5.78
CA SER A 72 19.62 -50.89 5.89
C SER A 72 19.79 -51.61 4.55
N SER A 73 20.18 -52.88 4.60
CA SER A 73 20.18 -53.74 3.40
C SER A 73 18.77 -54.15 3.00
N ILE A 74 18.54 -54.31 1.70
CA ILE A 74 17.32 -54.88 1.13
C ILE A 74 17.65 -56.34 0.76
N SER A 75 16.87 -57.28 1.28
CA SER A 75 17.09 -58.71 1.06
C SER A 75 15.93 -59.31 0.28
N GLU A 76 16.26 -60.00 -0.80
CA GLU A 76 15.33 -60.74 -1.68
C GLU A 76 15.73 -62.23 -1.65
N PRO A 77 15.24 -62.99 -0.65
CA PRO A 77 15.59 -64.39 -0.50
C PRO A 77 14.95 -65.24 -1.61
N ALA A 78 15.69 -66.24 -2.09
CA ALA A 78 15.27 -67.15 -3.15
C ALA A 78 14.65 -66.44 -4.38
N TYR A 79 15.19 -65.28 -4.77
CA TYR A 79 14.70 -64.49 -5.89
C TYR A 79 14.93 -65.24 -7.22
N PRO A 80 13.91 -65.39 -8.08
CA PRO A 80 14.04 -66.10 -9.34
C PRO A 80 14.85 -65.27 -10.35
N VAL A 81 15.95 -65.84 -10.82
CA VAL A 81 16.75 -65.32 -11.92
C VAL A 81 16.48 -66.19 -13.14
N VAL A 82 16.10 -65.56 -14.26
CA VAL A 82 15.78 -66.24 -15.52
C VAL A 82 16.64 -65.65 -16.63
N ASP A 83 17.36 -66.50 -17.36
CA ASP A 83 18.34 -66.09 -18.38
C ASP A 83 19.34 -65.04 -17.88
N GLY A 84 19.71 -65.16 -16.60
CA GLY A 84 20.59 -64.26 -15.89
C GLY A 84 19.94 -62.93 -15.50
N LEU A 85 18.74 -62.59 -15.94
CA LEU A 85 18.14 -61.29 -15.65
C LEU A 85 17.38 -61.29 -14.32
N PHE A 86 17.50 -60.19 -13.58
CA PHE A 86 16.64 -59.86 -12.44
C PHE A 86 16.30 -58.37 -12.44
N THR A 87 15.16 -58.02 -11.85
CA THR A 87 14.68 -56.63 -11.73
C THR A 87 14.11 -56.41 -10.33
N VAL A 88 14.74 -55.54 -9.55
CA VAL A 88 14.34 -55.29 -8.16
C VAL A 88 14.05 -53.80 -7.97
N SER A 89 12.97 -53.55 -7.24
CA SER A 89 12.56 -52.26 -6.74
C SER A 89 13.33 -51.93 -5.46
N LEU A 90 14.21 -50.93 -5.51
CA LEU A 90 15.08 -50.56 -4.38
C LEU A 90 14.63 -49.25 -3.75
N SER A 91 14.43 -49.26 -2.43
CA SER A 91 14.08 -48.08 -1.63
C SER A 91 15.00 -47.97 -0.42
N PHE A 92 15.73 -46.85 -0.32
CA PHE A 92 16.64 -46.55 0.80
C PHE A 92 16.21 -45.23 1.46
N PRO A 93 15.22 -45.26 2.37
CA PRO A 93 14.67 -44.05 2.98
C PRO A 93 15.76 -43.21 3.67
N GLY A 94 15.85 -41.93 3.30
CA GLY A 94 16.77 -40.98 3.92
C GLY A 94 18.25 -41.17 3.57
N ALA A 95 18.62 -42.13 2.71
CA ALA A 95 20.03 -42.36 2.36
C ALA A 95 20.62 -41.30 1.42
N PHE A 96 19.79 -40.67 0.58
CA PHE A 96 20.25 -39.73 -0.46
C PHE A 96 20.28 -38.28 0.05
N ASP A 97 21.43 -37.84 0.55
CA ASP A 97 21.64 -36.51 1.14
C ASP A 97 22.52 -35.56 0.30
N GLY A 98 22.93 -36.00 -0.89
CA GLY A 98 23.83 -35.27 -1.79
C GLY A 98 25.28 -35.78 -1.79
N THR A 99 25.60 -36.78 -0.97
CA THR A 99 26.87 -37.52 -1.05
C THR A 99 26.84 -38.60 -2.15
N GLN A 100 28.00 -38.90 -2.77
CA GLN A 100 28.10 -39.99 -3.75
C GLN A 100 27.99 -41.34 -3.04
N LEU A 101 26.99 -42.14 -3.44
CA LEU A 101 26.78 -43.48 -2.90
C LEU A 101 27.05 -44.56 -3.95
N TRP A 102 27.36 -45.76 -3.46
CA TRP A 102 27.74 -46.93 -4.25
C TRP A 102 26.84 -48.11 -3.86
N LEU A 103 26.13 -48.66 -4.84
CA LEU A 103 25.28 -49.83 -4.68
C LEU A 103 26.12 -51.11 -4.69
N SER A 104 26.02 -51.85 -3.58
CA SER A 104 26.53 -53.20 -3.40
C SER A 104 25.45 -54.21 -3.74
N VAL A 105 25.82 -55.26 -4.47
CA VAL A 105 24.97 -56.43 -4.75
C VAL A 105 25.71 -57.66 -4.26
N ALA A 106 25.07 -58.47 -3.43
CA ALA A 106 25.57 -59.76 -2.98
C ALA A 106 24.63 -60.88 -3.40
N VAL A 107 25.21 -62.02 -3.80
CA VAL A 107 24.48 -63.20 -4.28
C VAL A 107 24.87 -64.38 -3.39
N ASN A 108 23.90 -65.05 -2.78
CA ASN A 108 24.11 -66.15 -1.82
C ASN A 108 25.14 -65.79 -0.74
N GLY A 109 25.03 -64.56 -0.21
CA GLY A 109 25.94 -64.02 0.82
C GLY A 109 27.30 -63.53 0.32
N THR A 110 27.61 -63.64 -0.97
CA THR A 110 28.90 -63.19 -1.55
C THR A 110 28.75 -61.83 -2.24
N PRO A 111 29.39 -60.75 -1.75
CA PRO A 111 29.38 -59.44 -2.41
C PRO A 111 30.12 -59.45 -3.75
N LEU A 112 29.54 -58.79 -4.75
CA LEU A 112 30.15 -58.57 -6.06
C LEU A 112 30.85 -57.21 -6.09
N PHE A 113 32.09 -57.19 -6.57
CA PHE A 113 32.91 -55.99 -6.73
C PHE A 113 33.32 -55.77 -8.20
N PRO A 114 33.57 -54.51 -8.62
CA PRO A 114 33.40 -53.27 -7.84
C PRO A 114 31.93 -52.89 -7.65
N ARG A 115 31.63 -52.08 -6.61
CA ARG A 115 30.28 -51.53 -6.43
C ARG A 115 29.95 -50.55 -7.56
N THR A 116 28.66 -50.35 -7.83
CA THR A 116 28.19 -49.47 -8.90
C THR A 116 27.81 -48.10 -8.34
N ALA A 117 28.30 -47.00 -8.92
CA ALA A 117 27.95 -45.65 -8.49
C ALA A 117 26.45 -45.39 -8.73
N VAL A 118 25.75 -44.83 -7.74
CA VAL A 118 24.39 -44.34 -7.91
C VAL A 118 24.46 -42.95 -8.55
N THR A 119 23.94 -42.81 -9.77
CA THR A 119 23.95 -41.54 -10.53
C THR A 119 22.71 -40.71 -10.25
N ALA A 120 22.81 -39.39 -10.43
CA ALA A 120 21.88 -38.36 -9.94
C ALA A 120 20.46 -38.30 -10.57
N VAL A 121 19.92 -39.37 -11.17
CA VAL A 121 18.51 -39.42 -11.60
C VAL A 121 17.96 -40.83 -11.35
N PRO A 122 17.02 -41.01 -10.41
CA PRO A 122 15.61 -40.81 -10.76
C PRO A 122 14.69 -40.26 -9.66
N VAL A 123 15.10 -39.27 -8.86
CA VAL A 123 14.24 -38.11 -8.54
C VAL A 123 15.12 -36.97 -8.01
N SER A 124 14.94 -35.77 -8.56
CA SER A 124 15.43 -34.52 -8.00
C SER A 124 14.66 -34.19 -6.72
N GLN A 125 14.87 -34.97 -5.65
CA GLN A 125 14.16 -34.82 -4.38
C GLN A 125 14.40 -33.43 -3.76
N PHE A 126 15.52 -32.78 -4.07
CA PHE A 126 15.77 -31.38 -3.73
C PHE A 126 14.82 -30.36 -4.40
N SER A 127 14.17 -30.71 -5.52
CA SER A 127 13.20 -29.85 -6.20
C SER A 127 11.76 -30.03 -5.70
N LEU A 128 11.45 -31.12 -4.99
CA LEU A 128 10.08 -31.40 -4.54
C LEU A 128 9.76 -30.69 -3.21
N SER A 129 10.78 -30.24 -2.47
CA SER A 129 10.60 -29.53 -1.19
C SER A 129 11.50 -28.29 -1.01
N GLY A 130 12.30 -27.92 -2.03
CA GLY A 130 13.09 -26.71 -1.99
C GLY A 130 12.22 -25.48 -2.16
N SER A 131 11.95 -24.74 -1.09
CA SER A 131 11.56 -23.33 -1.23
C SER A 131 12.65 -22.65 -2.06
N ILE A 132 12.28 -21.93 -3.12
CA ILE A 132 13.21 -21.04 -3.81
C ILE A 132 13.81 -20.12 -2.74
N GLY A 133 15.14 -20.08 -2.67
CA GLY A 133 15.90 -19.32 -1.69
C GLY A 133 16.90 -18.41 -2.38
N GLY A 134 17.43 -17.44 -1.63
CA GLY A 134 18.39 -16.46 -2.16
C GLY A 134 17.79 -15.07 -2.35
N ALA A 135 18.65 -14.13 -2.76
CA ALA A 135 18.29 -12.74 -2.98
C ALA A 135 17.28 -12.59 -4.13
N ALA A 136 16.25 -11.79 -3.92
CA ALA A 136 15.34 -11.39 -4.99
C ALA A 136 16.00 -10.36 -5.91
N GLY A 137 15.60 -10.35 -7.18
CA GLY A 137 16.11 -9.43 -8.20
C GLY A 137 15.04 -8.51 -8.78
N GLY A 138 15.46 -7.56 -9.61
CA GLY A 138 14.57 -6.63 -10.32
C GLY A 138 13.87 -5.64 -9.38
N ASP A 139 12.54 -5.58 -9.46
CA ASP A 139 11.69 -4.68 -8.66
C ASP A 139 11.46 -5.15 -7.22
N LEU A 140 11.96 -6.35 -6.90
CA LEU A 140 11.81 -6.97 -5.61
C LEU A 140 13.05 -6.73 -4.75
N SER A 141 12.86 -6.69 -3.43
CA SER A 141 13.90 -6.62 -2.41
C SER A 141 13.72 -7.72 -1.37
N GLY A 142 14.78 -8.02 -0.63
CA GLY A 142 14.79 -9.12 0.34
C GLY A 142 15.13 -10.47 -0.29
N THR A 143 14.60 -11.55 0.28
CA THR A 143 14.93 -12.93 -0.11
C THR A 143 13.68 -13.76 -0.32
N TYR A 144 13.74 -14.73 -1.22
CA TYR A 144 12.68 -15.72 -1.40
C TYR A 144 12.47 -16.56 -0.13
N PRO A 145 11.25 -17.05 0.12
CA PRO A 145 10.09 -17.04 -0.78
C PRO A 145 9.21 -15.79 -0.73
N ASN A 146 9.42 -14.87 0.23
CA ASN A 146 8.55 -13.72 0.48
C ASN A 146 9.28 -12.38 0.29
N PRO A 147 9.79 -12.06 -0.91
CA PRO A 147 10.35 -10.75 -1.14
C PRO A 147 9.27 -9.66 -1.12
N THR A 148 9.68 -8.41 -0.91
CA THR A 148 8.80 -7.24 -0.97
C THR A 148 9.14 -6.39 -2.19
N LEU A 149 8.32 -5.40 -2.51
CA LEU A 149 8.69 -4.38 -3.50
C LEU A 149 9.85 -3.54 -2.97
N ALA A 150 10.84 -3.30 -3.82
CA ALA A 150 11.94 -2.39 -3.50
C ALA A 150 11.42 -0.93 -3.42
N THR A 151 12.06 -0.10 -2.59
CA THR A 151 11.70 1.31 -2.45
C THR A 151 11.79 2.03 -3.79
N GLY A 152 10.72 2.73 -4.18
CA GLY A 152 10.64 3.47 -5.45
C GLY A 152 10.54 2.59 -6.69
N SER A 153 10.41 1.27 -6.55
CA SER A 153 10.27 0.35 -7.69
C SER A 153 8.99 0.58 -8.50
N VAL A 154 7.92 1.05 -7.86
CA VAL A 154 6.65 1.39 -8.51
C VAL A 154 6.71 2.81 -9.03
N THR A 155 7.07 2.95 -10.31
CA THR A 155 7.09 4.22 -11.04
C THR A 155 5.79 4.44 -11.80
N ASN A 156 5.54 5.67 -12.28
CA ASN A 156 4.34 6.00 -13.04
C ASN A 156 4.13 5.09 -14.26
N SER A 157 5.19 4.68 -14.95
CA SER A 157 5.08 3.79 -16.13
C SER A 157 4.62 2.37 -15.78
N LYS A 158 4.73 1.96 -14.52
CA LYS A 158 4.25 0.66 -14.02
C LYS A 158 2.82 0.73 -13.50
N ILE A 159 2.24 1.92 -13.42
CA ILE A 159 0.85 2.14 -13.04
C ILE A 159 0.06 2.43 -14.31
N SER A 160 -0.79 1.49 -14.74
CA SER A 160 -1.67 1.72 -15.88
C SER A 160 -2.67 2.85 -15.59
N ALA A 161 -3.09 3.56 -16.64
CA ALA A 161 -4.10 4.61 -16.53
C ALA A 161 -5.38 4.07 -15.87
N GLY A 162 -5.91 4.80 -14.88
CA GLY A 162 -7.09 4.38 -14.11
C GLY A 162 -6.85 3.23 -13.11
N ALA A 163 -5.62 2.70 -12.98
CA ALA A 163 -5.34 1.63 -12.03
C ALA A 163 -5.54 2.07 -10.57
N VAL A 164 -5.41 3.37 -10.25
CA VAL A 164 -5.71 3.94 -8.94
C VAL A 164 -7.04 4.69 -9.02
N SER A 165 -8.14 3.98 -8.71
CA SER A 165 -9.48 4.55 -8.59
C SER A 165 -9.69 5.18 -7.21
N SER A 166 -10.74 6.00 -7.06
CA SER A 166 -11.11 6.60 -5.78
C SER A 166 -11.32 5.56 -4.67
N SER A 167 -11.84 4.38 -4.99
CA SER A 167 -12.01 3.26 -4.04
C SER A 167 -10.69 2.68 -3.51
N LYS A 168 -9.56 2.93 -4.17
CA LYS A 168 -8.22 2.51 -3.74
C LYS A 168 -7.50 3.58 -2.91
N LEU A 169 -8.07 4.79 -2.85
CA LEU A 169 -7.56 5.88 -2.03
C LEU A 169 -8.26 5.86 -0.68
N GLY A 170 -7.50 5.58 0.38
CA GLY A 170 -8.00 5.68 1.75
C GLY A 170 -8.32 7.13 2.14
N SER A 171 -9.14 7.30 3.18
CA SER A 171 -9.41 8.61 3.76
C SER A 171 -8.12 9.35 4.12
N SER A 172 -8.03 10.64 3.76
CA SER A 172 -6.87 11.50 4.01
C SER A 172 -5.55 11.04 3.37
N SER A 173 -5.58 10.10 2.43
CA SER A 173 -4.37 9.64 1.72
C SER A 173 -3.77 10.71 0.79
N VAL A 174 -4.61 11.59 0.24
CA VAL A 174 -4.19 12.74 -0.57
C VAL A 174 -4.10 13.96 0.36
N THR A 175 -2.87 14.32 0.73
CA THR A 175 -2.60 15.52 1.53
C THR A 175 -2.30 16.72 0.64
N ALA A 176 -2.22 17.92 1.21
CA ALA A 176 -1.88 19.14 0.46
C ALA A 176 -0.55 19.01 -0.30
N ALA A 177 0.43 18.27 0.23
CA ALA A 177 1.72 18.04 -0.43
C ALA A 177 1.61 17.19 -1.71
N ALA A 178 0.54 16.39 -1.84
CA ALA A 178 0.27 15.58 -3.03
C ALA A 178 -0.44 16.37 -4.14
N ILE A 179 -0.97 17.57 -3.83
CA ILE A 179 -1.69 18.42 -4.78
C ILE A 179 -0.74 19.55 -5.20
N ALA A 180 -0.33 19.55 -6.47
CA ALA A 180 0.53 20.61 -7.00
C ALA A 180 -0.20 21.97 -6.99
N SER A 181 0.56 23.06 -6.91
CA SER A 181 0.00 24.41 -7.01
C SER A 181 -0.71 24.59 -8.37
N GLY A 182 -1.96 25.05 -8.34
CA GLY A 182 -2.77 25.19 -9.54
C GLY A 182 -3.32 23.89 -10.12
N ALA A 183 -3.18 22.74 -9.44
CA ALA A 183 -3.69 21.46 -9.96
C ALA A 183 -5.22 21.31 -9.90
N VAL A 184 -5.91 22.22 -9.20
CA VAL A 184 -7.37 22.21 -9.06
C VAL A 184 -7.90 23.42 -9.82
N ASP A 185 -8.40 23.18 -11.02
CA ASP A 185 -9.05 24.17 -11.87
C ASP A 185 -10.58 24.06 -11.73
N THR A 186 -11.29 24.83 -12.55
CA THR A 186 -12.77 24.86 -12.53
C THR A 186 -13.40 23.53 -12.93
N SER A 187 -12.72 22.66 -13.69
CA SER A 187 -13.22 21.33 -14.05
C SER A 187 -13.26 20.37 -12.87
N GLU A 188 -12.38 20.54 -11.89
CA GLU A 188 -12.30 19.70 -10.69
C GLU A 188 -13.28 20.16 -9.60
N LEU A 189 -13.80 21.39 -9.70
CA LEU A 189 -14.78 21.97 -8.79
C LEU A 189 -16.17 21.98 -9.42
N ALA A 190 -16.99 20.99 -9.06
CA ALA A 190 -18.39 20.97 -9.43
C ALA A 190 -19.15 22.21 -8.93
N THR A 191 -20.23 22.59 -9.61
CA THR A 191 -21.12 23.67 -9.16
C THR A 191 -21.61 23.42 -7.74
N GLY A 192 -21.44 24.40 -6.85
CA GLY A 192 -21.80 24.29 -5.44
C GLY A 192 -20.83 23.44 -4.60
N ALA A 193 -19.69 22.99 -5.16
CA ALA A 193 -18.70 22.22 -4.41
C ALA A 193 -18.12 23.02 -3.24
N VAL A 194 -17.97 24.34 -3.37
CA VAL A 194 -17.52 25.23 -2.28
C VAL A 194 -18.76 25.78 -1.57
N THR A 195 -19.10 25.17 -0.43
CA THR A 195 -20.22 25.59 0.43
C THR A 195 -19.74 26.54 1.51
N GLU A 196 -20.66 27.20 2.23
CA GLU A 196 -20.33 28.11 3.34
C GLU A 196 -19.41 27.45 4.38
N ALA A 197 -19.66 26.19 4.74
CA ALA A 197 -18.83 25.46 5.70
C ALA A 197 -17.37 25.24 5.23
N LYS A 198 -17.10 25.35 3.92
CA LYS A 198 -15.75 25.25 3.33
C LYS A 198 -15.04 26.60 3.26
N ILE A 199 -15.74 27.71 3.49
CA ILE A 199 -15.19 29.06 3.48
C ILE A 199 -15.00 29.49 4.93
N ALA A 200 -13.74 29.58 5.37
CA ALA A 200 -13.44 30.06 6.71
C ALA A 200 -13.89 31.53 6.87
N SER A 201 -14.36 31.89 8.06
CA SER A 201 -14.71 33.28 8.39
C SER A 201 -13.57 34.23 8.07
N ASN A 202 -13.90 35.38 7.48
CA ASN A 202 -12.94 36.41 7.04
C ASN A 202 -11.92 35.97 5.98
N SER A 203 -12.03 34.76 5.41
CA SER A 203 -11.08 34.29 4.40
C SER A 203 -11.21 35.01 3.07
N ILE A 204 -12.40 35.53 2.74
CA ILE A 204 -12.64 36.40 1.58
C ILE A 204 -12.45 37.84 2.02
N THR A 205 -11.23 38.35 1.86
CA THR A 205 -10.88 39.75 2.13
C THR A 205 -11.23 40.64 0.94
N ARG A 206 -11.22 41.97 1.12
CA ARG A 206 -11.46 42.93 0.02
C ARG A 206 -10.55 42.68 -1.19
N ALA A 207 -9.28 42.37 -0.96
CA ALA A 207 -8.32 42.07 -2.03
C ALA A 207 -8.68 40.83 -2.88
N LYS A 208 -9.62 39.99 -2.43
CA LYS A 208 -10.12 38.81 -3.18
C LYS A 208 -11.42 39.10 -3.94
N ILE A 209 -11.98 40.31 -3.83
CA ILE A 209 -13.20 40.74 -4.51
C ILE A 209 -12.78 41.79 -5.53
N ASN A 210 -13.14 41.58 -6.79
CA ASN A 210 -12.83 42.55 -7.84
C ASN A 210 -13.69 43.81 -7.67
N GLY A 211 -13.06 44.97 -7.87
CA GLY A 211 -13.69 46.28 -7.79
C GLY A 211 -12.70 47.36 -7.33
N ALA A 212 -13.20 48.59 -7.17
CA ALA A 212 -12.45 49.71 -6.62
C ALA A 212 -12.66 49.82 -5.10
N ASP A 213 -11.63 50.22 -4.36
CA ASP A 213 -11.72 50.65 -2.97
C ASP A 213 -10.85 51.90 -2.83
N ILE A 214 -11.46 53.07 -3.03
CA ILE A 214 -10.74 54.33 -3.23
C ILE A 214 -11.35 55.47 -2.44
N THR A 215 -10.48 56.38 -2.01
CA THR A 215 -10.86 57.71 -1.56
C THR A 215 -10.74 58.70 -2.72
N GLY A 216 -11.70 59.62 -2.81
CA GLY A 216 -11.71 60.65 -3.83
C GLY A 216 -12.28 61.95 -3.31
N THR A 217 -12.28 62.96 -4.17
CA THR A 217 -12.95 64.23 -3.90
C THR A 217 -13.84 64.56 -5.09
N MET A 218 -15.10 64.87 -4.80
CA MET A 218 -16.05 65.38 -5.78
C MET A 218 -16.25 66.87 -5.52
N GLY A 219 -16.54 67.66 -6.53
CA GLY A 219 -16.62 69.11 -6.35
C GLY A 219 -17.20 69.83 -7.54
N GLY A 220 -17.36 71.15 -7.38
CA GLY A 220 -17.88 72.02 -8.44
C GLY A 220 -19.37 71.85 -8.71
N VAL A 221 -20.13 71.32 -7.74
CA VAL A 221 -21.57 71.09 -7.90
C VAL A 221 -22.33 72.29 -7.36
N THR A 222 -23.10 72.96 -8.22
CA THR A 222 -24.06 74.00 -7.84
C THR A 222 -25.40 73.66 -8.46
N LEU A 223 -26.43 73.46 -7.63
CA LEU A 223 -27.75 73.04 -8.08
C LEU A 223 -28.79 74.03 -7.56
N ALA A 224 -29.60 74.57 -8.48
CA ALA A 224 -30.82 75.30 -8.12
C ALA A 224 -31.79 74.38 -7.34
N GLY A 225 -32.77 74.96 -6.67
CA GLY A 225 -33.81 74.18 -6.00
C GLY A 225 -34.53 73.25 -6.99
N GLY A 226 -34.64 71.96 -6.64
CA GLY A 226 -35.19 70.91 -7.50
C GLY A 226 -34.25 70.36 -8.58
N GLY A 227 -33.04 70.90 -8.73
CA GLY A 227 -32.08 70.46 -9.75
C GLY A 227 -31.32 69.18 -9.38
N CYS A 228 -30.87 68.44 -10.39
CA CYS A 228 -29.97 67.29 -10.25
C CYS A 228 -28.79 67.38 -11.21
N ALA A 229 -27.65 66.80 -10.84
CA ALA A 229 -26.51 66.61 -11.71
C ALA A 229 -25.80 65.29 -11.43
N ASP A 230 -25.24 64.72 -12.50
CA ASP A 230 -24.38 63.56 -12.43
C ASP A 230 -22.93 64.02 -12.33
N VAL A 231 -22.23 63.46 -11.36
CA VAL A 231 -20.84 63.82 -11.08
C VAL A 231 -20.04 62.54 -11.12
N SER A 232 -19.03 62.52 -11.96
CA SER A 232 -18.10 61.40 -12.05
C SER A 232 -16.92 61.59 -11.10
N VAL A 233 -16.43 60.49 -10.57
CA VAL A 233 -15.20 60.40 -9.80
C VAL A 233 -14.39 59.23 -10.34
N GLY A 234 -13.09 59.45 -10.54
CA GLY A 234 -12.19 58.39 -10.94
C GLY A 234 -12.13 57.32 -9.86
N ALA A 235 -12.44 56.09 -10.20
CA ALA A 235 -12.45 54.94 -9.32
C ALA A 235 -11.63 53.81 -9.98
N GLY A 236 -10.31 53.89 -9.84
CA GLY A 236 -9.40 52.88 -10.38
C GLY A 236 -9.77 51.49 -9.84
N GLY A 237 -9.97 50.53 -10.74
CA GLY A 237 -10.43 49.18 -10.41
C GLY A 237 -11.93 48.94 -10.61
N ALA A 238 -12.74 49.99 -10.78
CA ALA A 238 -14.16 49.84 -11.08
C ALA A 238 -14.38 49.28 -12.49
N GLN A 239 -15.24 48.28 -12.62
CA GLN A 239 -15.62 47.67 -13.90
C GLN A 239 -17.09 47.90 -14.23
N VAL A 240 -17.43 47.84 -15.52
CA VAL A 240 -18.82 48.01 -15.97
C VAL A 240 -19.71 46.95 -15.31
N GLY A 241 -20.84 47.37 -14.76
CA GLY A 241 -21.78 46.51 -14.04
C GLY A 241 -21.56 46.43 -12.54
N ASP A 242 -20.46 46.98 -12.01
CA ASP A 242 -20.18 46.93 -10.58
C ASP A 242 -21.29 47.59 -9.75
N VAL A 243 -21.51 47.03 -8.56
CA VAL A 243 -22.31 47.64 -7.50
C VAL A 243 -21.47 48.70 -6.80
N VAL A 244 -22.01 49.91 -6.65
CA VAL A 244 -21.31 51.03 -6.01
C VAL A 244 -21.84 51.24 -4.60
N PHE A 245 -20.92 51.30 -3.64
CA PHE A 245 -21.13 51.75 -2.28
C PHE A 245 -20.41 53.09 -2.10
N PHE A 246 -21.14 54.06 -1.58
CA PHE A 246 -20.67 55.42 -1.39
C PHE A 246 -20.80 55.81 0.07
N SER A 247 -19.76 56.45 0.60
CA SER A 247 -19.81 57.14 1.89
C SER A 247 -19.03 58.46 1.81
N LEU A 248 -19.35 59.36 2.73
CA LEU A 248 -18.55 60.55 2.97
C LEU A 248 -17.35 60.18 3.84
N GLN A 249 -16.20 60.81 3.61
CA GLN A 249 -15.07 60.68 4.54
C GLN A 249 -15.36 61.44 5.84
N GLU A 250 -14.56 61.19 6.88
CA GLU A 250 -14.71 61.83 8.17
C GLU A 250 -14.69 63.36 8.06
N GLY A 251 -15.66 64.01 8.71
CA GLY A 251 -15.81 65.48 8.71
C GLY A 251 -16.45 66.06 7.44
N ALA A 252 -16.65 65.28 6.38
CA ALA A 252 -17.36 65.73 5.18
C ALA A 252 -18.88 65.74 5.42
N THR A 253 -19.54 66.83 5.00
CA THR A 253 -21.00 66.97 5.10
C THR A 253 -21.57 67.40 3.76
N LEU A 254 -22.75 66.86 3.44
CA LEU A 254 -23.53 67.35 2.33
C LEU A 254 -24.26 68.63 2.74
N PRO A 255 -24.44 69.59 1.81
CA PRO A 255 -25.36 70.70 2.03
C PRO A 255 -26.75 70.21 2.43
N SER A 256 -27.48 71.01 3.21
CA SER A 256 -28.83 70.63 3.61
C SER A 256 -29.70 70.41 2.38
N LYS A 257 -30.53 69.36 2.44
CA LYS A 257 -31.45 68.95 1.35
C LYS A 257 -30.74 68.46 0.07
N PHE A 258 -29.48 68.04 0.17
CA PHE A 258 -28.84 67.24 -0.89
C PHE A 258 -29.11 65.75 -0.68
N ILE A 259 -29.42 65.06 -1.77
CA ILE A 259 -29.42 63.60 -1.84
C ILE A 259 -28.32 63.19 -2.83
N ALA A 260 -27.55 62.16 -2.47
CA ALA A 260 -26.58 61.52 -3.35
C ALA A 260 -27.03 60.09 -3.62
N GLN A 261 -27.08 59.69 -4.89
CA GLN A 261 -27.44 58.34 -5.30
C GLN A 261 -26.32 57.77 -6.18
N PRO A 262 -25.64 56.70 -5.75
CA PRO A 262 -24.66 56.04 -6.59
C PRO A 262 -25.37 55.33 -7.76
N MET A 263 -24.82 55.47 -8.96
CA MET A 263 -25.26 54.73 -10.14
C MET A 263 -24.39 53.48 -10.30
N ARG A 264 -24.91 52.45 -11.00
CA ARG A 264 -24.07 51.34 -11.47
C ARG A 264 -22.93 51.91 -12.32
N VAL A 265 -21.77 51.28 -12.26
CA VAL A 265 -20.64 51.65 -13.10
C VAL A 265 -20.99 51.36 -14.56
N ASP A 266 -21.04 52.39 -15.39
CA ASP A 266 -21.29 52.31 -16.83
C ASP A 266 -20.00 52.40 -17.65
N THR A 267 -18.94 52.98 -17.07
CA THR A 267 -17.63 53.18 -17.69
C THR A 267 -16.54 52.70 -16.74
N ALA A 268 -15.68 51.81 -17.22
CA ALA A 268 -14.57 51.29 -16.40
C ALA A 268 -13.67 52.43 -15.89
N GLY A 269 -13.27 52.35 -14.62
CA GLY A 269 -12.43 53.34 -13.97
C GLY A 269 -13.16 54.60 -13.49
N ALA A 270 -14.49 54.71 -13.66
CA ALA A 270 -15.27 55.86 -13.21
C ALA A 270 -16.56 55.44 -12.52
N VAL A 271 -16.91 56.14 -11.45
CA VAL A 271 -18.20 56.00 -10.76
C VAL A 271 -18.97 57.29 -10.94
N VAL A 272 -20.25 57.19 -11.27
CA VAL A 272 -21.16 58.34 -11.35
C VAL A 272 -22.07 58.35 -10.13
N LEU A 273 -22.13 59.50 -9.47
CA LEU A 273 -23.09 59.80 -8.43
C LEU A 273 -24.03 60.89 -8.90
N ARG A 274 -25.33 60.64 -8.77
CA ARG A 274 -26.35 61.65 -9.00
C ARG A 274 -26.60 62.43 -7.72
N PHE A 275 -26.33 63.73 -7.76
CA PHE A 275 -26.68 64.66 -6.70
C PHE A 275 -27.96 65.40 -7.07
N CYS A 276 -28.90 65.48 -6.15
CA CYS A 276 -30.13 66.23 -6.31
C CYS A 276 -30.34 67.19 -5.14
N ASN A 277 -30.62 68.46 -5.44
CA ASN A 277 -31.07 69.44 -4.48
C ASN A 277 -32.59 69.37 -4.37
N ILE A 278 -33.10 68.73 -3.31
CA ILE A 278 -34.54 68.65 -3.06
C ILE A 278 -35.10 69.87 -2.31
N GLY A 279 -34.28 70.91 -2.12
CA GLY A 279 -34.69 72.19 -1.56
C GLY A 279 -35.26 73.14 -2.60
N THR A 280 -35.58 74.36 -2.16
CA THR A 280 -36.11 75.44 -3.00
C THR A 280 -35.06 76.51 -3.31
N THR A 281 -33.94 76.52 -2.59
CA THR A 281 -32.83 77.48 -2.77
C THR A 281 -31.65 76.80 -3.45
N THR A 282 -30.86 77.57 -4.19
CA THR A 282 -29.58 77.08 -4.75
C THR A 282 -28.64 76.69 -3.62
N GLN A 283 -27.95 75.57 -3.81
CA GLN A 283 -26.96 75.02 -2.88
C GLN A 283 -25.75 74.56 -3.68
N SER A 284 -24.58 74.51 -3.04
CA SER A 284 -23.35 74.08 -3.69
C SER A 284 -22.38 73.42 -2.73
N PHE A 285 -21.47 72.62 -3.29
CA PHE A 285 -20.25 72.22 -2.63
C PHE A 285 -19.08 72.27 -3.62
N SER A 286 -17.96 72.83 -3.18
CA SER A 286 -16.74 72.94 -4.00
C SER A 286 -15.81 71.74 -3.84
N SER A 287 -15.85 71.09 -2.68
CA SER A 287 -15.04 69.92 -2.35
C SER A 287 -15.80 69.04 -1.36
N LEU A 288 -16.00 67.78 -1.72
CA LEU A 288 -16.66 66.75 -0.94
C LEU A 288 -15.75 65.51 -0.96
N PRO A 289 -15.01 65.25 0.14
CA PRO A 289 -14.26 64.03 0.31
C PRO A 289 -15.19 62.81 0.42
N VAL A 290 -14.95 61.80 -0.41
CA VAL A 290 -15.80 60.61 -0.55
C VAL A 290 -14.96 59.34 -0.50
N HIS A 291 -15.57 58.25 -0.05
CA HIS A 291 -15.03 56.91 -0.11
C HIS A 291 -15.95 56.06 -0.98
N ILE A 292 -15.35 55.33 -1.91
CA ILE A 292 -16.07 54.60 -2.96
C ILE A 292 -15.53 53.18 -3.00
N LEU A 293 -16.44 52.26 -2.77
CA LEU A 293 -16.21 50.83 -2.90
C LEU A 293 -17.08 50.32 -4.05
N THR A 294 -16.50 49.57 -4.97
CA THR A 294 -17.25 48.84 -6.00
C THR A 294 -17.05 47.35 -5.85
N MET A 295 -18.06 46.57 -6.25
CA MET A 295 -17.99 45.11 -6.24
C MET A 295 -18.50 44.58 -7.58
N HIS A 296 -17.68 43.79 -8.26
CA HIS A 296 -18.07 43.08 -9.46
C HIS A 296 -18.92 41.86 -9.09
N PRO A 297 -20.16 41.75 -9.61
CA PRO A 297 -21.04 40.61 -9.36
C PRO A 297 -20.63 39.33 -10.10
#